data_AF-A0A7S3UHE5-F1
#
_entry.id   AF-A0A7S3UHE5-F1
#
_cell.length_a   1.000
_cell.length_b   1.000
_cell.length_c   1.000
_cell.angle_alpha   90.00
_cell.angle_beta   90.00
_cell.angle_gamma   90.00
#
_symmetry.space_group_name_H-M   'P 1'
#
loop_
_entity.id
_entity.type
_entity.pdbx_description
1 polymer ?
#
loop_
_entity_poly.entity_id
_entity_poly.type
_entity_poly.pdbx_seq_one_letter_code
_entity_poly.pdbx_strand_id
1 'polypeptide(L)'
;ALLEKIKGILEEGKPVRNTLWTPNEVALLNPYNFLTAKTVTYLVNLNEKDFIGLKSKWVAPIRKWQMENDPDAKVIIFCATLEEQLAPMSEADRAAALKELGARST
;
A
#
# COMPACT_ATOMS: atom_id res chain seq x y z
N ALA A 1 -24.02 -14.88 14.69
CA ALA A 1 -22.70 -15.55 14.60
C ALA A 1 -21.70 -14.74 13.77
N LEU A 2 -21.93 -14.49 12.48
CA LEU A 2 -20.99 -13.75 11.62
C LEU A 2 -20.72 -12.31 12.07
N LEU A 3 -21.77 -11.53 12.32
CA LEU A 3 -21.63 -10.13 12.76
C LEU A 3 -20.98 -10.01 14.15
N GLU A 4 -21.23 -10.95 15.06
CA GLU A 4 -20.56 -11.00 16.38
C GLU A 4 -19.06 -11.28 16.23
N LYS A 5 -18.69 -12.20 15.33
CA LYS A 5 -17.28 -12.46 14.99
C LYS A 5 -16.61 -11.21 14.41
N ILE A 6 -17.28 -10.52 13.48
CA ILE A 6 -16.77 -9.26 12.89
C ILE A 6 -16.64 -8.18 13.97
N LYS A 7 -17.62 -8.04 14.85
CA LYS A 7 -17.58 -7.08 15.96
C LYS A 7 -16.36 -7.34 16.85
N GLY A 8 -16.12 -8.58 17.27
CA GLY A 8 -14.94 -8.93 18.07
C GLY A 8 -13.62 -8.58 17.38
N ILE A 9 -13.50 -8.86 16.08
CA ILE A 9 -12.32 -8.48 15.28
C ILE A 9 -12.09 -6.96 15.29
N LEU A 10 -13.17 -6.19 15.11
CA LEU A 10 -13.11 -4.73 15.09
C LEU A 10 -12.80 -4.14 16.48
N GLU A 11 -13.32 -4.73 17.56
CA GLU A 11 -13.03 -4.34 18.94
C GLU A 11 -11.57 -4.62 19.34
N GLU A 12 -10.95 -5.65 18.75
CA GLU A 12 -9.50 -5.89 18.86
C GLU A 12 -8.65 -4.92 18.02
N GLY A 13 -9.27 -4.01 17.26
CA GLY A 13 -8.59 -3.05 16.39
C GLY A 13 -8.03 -3.66 15.11
N LYS A 14 -8.43 -4.88 14.74
CA LYS A 14 -7.97 -5.56 13.53
C LYS A 14 -8.93 -5.31 12.36
N PRO A 15 -8.43 -5.12 11.14
CA PRO A 15 -9.30 -4.98 9.99
C PRO A 15 -9.90 -6.33 9.57
N VAL A 16 -11.12 -6.30 9.06
CA VAL A 16 -11.88 -7.49 8.64
C VAL A 16 -11.15 -8.29 7.54
N ARG A 17 -10.35 -7.62 6.70
CA ARG A 17 -9.56 -8.28 5.65
C ARG A 17 -8.48 -9.23 6.17
N ASN A 18 -8.00 -9.07 7.41
CA ASN A 18 -6.92 -9.89 7.96
C ASN A 18 -7.38 -11.27 8.46
N THR A 19 -8.66 -11.60 8.27
CA THR A 19 -9.23 -12.89 8.66
C THR A 19 -9.47 -13.73 7.42
N LEU A 20 -9.11 -15.01 7.48
CA LEU A 20 -9.47 -15.95 6.44
C LEU A 20 -10.97 -16.28 6.55
N TRP A 21 -11.73 -15.89 5.54
CA TRP A 21 -13.16 -16.14 5.44
C TRP A 21 -13.43 -17.31 4.50
N THR A 22 -14.39 -18.17 4.85
CA THR A 22 -14.89 -19.20 3.93
C THR A 22 -15.69 -18.56 2.79
N PRO A 23 -15.83 -19.22 1.61
CA PRO A 23 -16.61 -18.68 0.50
C PRO A 23 -18.05 -18.31 0.88
N ASN A 24 -18.68 -19.09 1.76
CA ASN A 24 -20.03 -18.81 2.27
C ASN A 24 -20.06 -17.55 3.16
N GLU A 25 -19.07 -17.37 4.04
CA GLU A 25 -18.96 -16.16 4.86
C GLU A 25 -18.69 -14.92 4.01
N VAL A 26 -17.85 -15.03 2.96
CA VAL A 26 -17.58 -13.93 2.02
C VAL A 26 -18.86 -13.50 1.31
N ALA A 27 -19.68 -14.45 0.83
CA ALA A 27 -20.95 -14.15 0.19
C ALA A 27 -21.92 -13.37 1.10
N LEU A 28 -21.90 -13.67 2.41
CA LEU A 28 -22.68 -12.95 3.41
C LEU A 28 -22.08 -11.59 3.80
N LEU A 29 -20.75 -11.44 3.70
CA LEU A 29 -20.02 -10.23 4.08
C LEU A 29 -20.10 -9.14 3.02
N ASN A 30 -20.02 -9.51 1.74
CA ASN A 30 -19.97 -8.59 0.61
C ASN A 30 -21.10 -7.54 0.56
N PRO A 31 -22.38 -7.87 0.87
CA PRO A 31 -23.46 -6.88 0.87
C PRO A 31 -23.29 -5.74 1.88
N TYR A 32 -22.57 -5.98 2.99
CA TYR A 32 -22.33 -4.95 4.01
C TYR A 32 -21.30 -3.89 3.60
N ASN A 33 -20.45 -4.23 2.63
CA ASN A 33 -19.45 -3.31 2.06
C ASN A 33 -18.55 -2.62 3.11
N PHE A 34 -18.12 -3.37 4.14
CA PHE A 34 -17.27 -2.84 5.21
C PHE A 34 -15.99 -2.18 4.67
N LEU A 35 -15.64 -1.02 5.22
CA LEU A 35 -14.44 -0.29 4.84
C LEU A 35 -13.16 -1.11 5.10
N THR A 36 -13.09 -1.79 6.24
CA THR A 36 -11.93 -2.59 6.67
C THR A 36 -11.84 -3.95 5.99
N ALA A 37 -12.83 -4.34 5.18
CA ALA A 37 -12.78 -5.52 4.34
C ALA A 37 -12.11 -5.23 2.97
N LYS A 38 -11.94 -3.95 2.60
CA LYS A 38 -11.32 -3.57 1.34
C LYS A 38 -9.81 -3.81 1.40
N THR A 39 -9.26 -4.33 0.31
CA THR A 39 -7.81 -4.49 0.10
C THR A 39 -7.12 -3.13 0.10
N VAL A 40 -5.92 -3.05 0.68
CA VAL A 40 -5.15 -1.81 0.76
C VAL A 40 -3.79 -1.97 0.08
N THR A 41 -3.34 -0.90 -0.55
CA THR A 41 -1.96 -0.73 -1.02
C THR A 41 -1.40 0.52 -0.36
N TYR A 42 -0.26 0.38 0.31
CA TYR A 42 0.45 1.48 0.98
C TYR A 42 1.38 2.16 0.00
N LEU A 43 1.09 3.42 -0.32
CA LEU A 43 1.97 4.27 -1.10
C LEU A 43 2.83 5.11 -0.14
N VAL A 44 4.12 4.79 -0.05
CA VAL A 44 5.08 5.48 0.81
C VAL A 44 5.76 6.57 -0.01
N ASN A 45 5.28 7.80 0.16
CA ASN A 45 5.85 8.96 -0.51
C ASN A 45 7.19 9.36 0.16
N LEU A 46 8.24 9.45 -0.64
CA LEU A 46 9.55 9.95 -0.24
C LEU A 46 9.89 11.25 -0.96
N ASN A 47 10.75 12.04 -0.33
CA ASN A 47 11.39 13.17 -0.99
C ASN A 47 12.35 12.63 -2.06
N GLU A 48 12.59 13.43 -3.11
CA GLU A 48 13.40 13.03 -4.26
C GLU A 48 14.81 12.51 -3.88
N LYS A 49 15.49 13.18 -2.94
CA LYS A 49 16.80 12.76 -2.45
C LYS A 49 16.79 11.36 -1.82
N ASP A 50 15.78 11.08 -0.99
CA ASP A 50 15.64 9.80 -0.28
C ASP A 50 15.19 8.69 -1.24
N PHE A 51 14.39 9.05 -2.25
CA PHE A 51 13.91 8.15 -3.29
C PHE A 51 15.05 7.70 -4.20
N ILE A 52 15.85 8.63 -4.75
CA ILE A 52 17.02 8.32 -5.60
C ILE A 52 18.06 7.51 -4.81
N GLY A 53 18.34 7.91 -3.57
CA GLY A 53 19.29 7.23 -2.72
C GLY A 53 18.81 5.88 -2.18
N LEU A 54 17.52 5.54 -2.35
CA LEU A 54 16.83 4.39 -1.74
C LEU A 54 17.12 4.25 -0.24
N LYS A 55 17.34 5.38 0.43
CA LYS A 55 17.74 5.47 1.85
C LYS A 55 16.71 6.31 2.56
N SER A 56 15.84 5.64 3.33
CA SER A 56 14.90 6.32 4.22
C SER A 56 14.85 5.60 5.55
N LYS A 57 14.93 6.38 6.63
CA LYS A 57 14.77 5.89 8.01
C LYS A 57 13.37 5.33 8.27
N TRP A 58 12.39 5.64 7.43
CA TRP A 58 10.98 5.26 7.61
C TRP A 58 10.59 3.98 6.87
N VAL A 59 11.24 3.67 5.74
CA VAL A 59 10.86 2.54 4.88
C VAL A 59 10.96 1.21 5.61
N ALA A 60 12.05 0.96 6.33
CA ALA A 60 12.24 -0.30 7.06
C ALA A 60 11.22 -0.47 8.21
N PRO A 61 10.98 0.53 9.09
CA PRO A 61 9.91 0.47 10.07
C PRO A 61 8.51 0.25 9.49
N ILE A 62 8.16 0.94 8.39
CA ILE A 62 6.85 0.81 7.75
C ILE A 62 6.66 -0.61 7.18
N ARG A 63 7.67 -1.15 6.49
CA ARG A 63 7.62 -2.53 5.98
C ARG A 63 7.49 -3.55 7.11
N LYS A 64 8.23 -3.38 8.19
CA LYS A 64 8.12 -4.24 9.37
C LYS A 64 6.70 -4.21 9.95
N TRP A 65 6.16 -3.01 10.17
CA TRP A 65 4.80 -2.85 10.67
C TRP A 65 3.77 -3.48 9.74
N GLN A 66 3.89 -3.27 8.42
CA GLN A 66 2.98 -3.86 7.43
C GLN A 66 3.04 -5.39 7.45
N MET A 67 4.23 -6.00 7.50
CA MET A 67 4.36 -7.46 7.60
C MET A 67 3.71 -8.04 8.86
N GLU A 68 3.72 -7.31 9.97
CA GLU A 68 3.12 -7.73 11.23
C GLU A 68 1.60 -7.48 11.29
N ASN A 69 1.11 -6.42 10.66
CA ASN A 69 -0.27 -5.93 10.84
C ASN A 69 -1.16 -6.10 9.61
N ASP A 70 -0.62 -6.24 8.41
CA ASP A 70 -1.37 -6.36 7.16
C ASP A 70 -0.53 -7.07 6.09
N PRO A 71 -0.22 -8.38 6.27
CA PRO A 71 0.76 -9.10 5.46
C PRO A 71 0.41 -9.17 3.98
N ASP A 72 -0.88 -9.08 3.62
CA ASP A 72 -1.36 -9.15 2.25
C ASP A 72 -1.31 -7.81 1.51
N ALA A 73 -1.14 -6.69 2.24
CA ALA A 73 -1.05 -5.37 1.64
C ALA A 73 0.29 -5.14 0.94
N LYS A 74 0.24 -4.53 -0.24
CA LYS A 74 1.45 -4.16 -0.98
C LYS A 74 2.00 -2.83 -0.48
N VAL A 75 3.32 -2.71 -0.38
CA VAL A 75 4.01 -1.45 -0.08
C VAL A 75 4.78 -0.99 -1.32
N ILE A 76 4.38 0.15 -1.86
CA ILE A 76 5.00 0.79 -3.01
C ILE A 76 5.66 2.07 -2.52
N ILE A 77 6.95 2.22 -2.79
CA ILE A 77 7.72 3.41 -2.44
C ILE A 77 7.78 4.28 -3.68
N PHE A 78 7.35 5.53 -3.60
CA PHE A 78 7.31 6.44 -4.75
C PHE A 78 7.72 7.85 -4.34
N CYS A 79 7.94 8.73 -5.32
CA CYS A 79 8.15 10.15 -5.11
C CYS A 79 7.14 10.94 -5.93
N ALA A 80 6.17 11.57 -5.26
CA ALA A 80 5.11 12.33 -5.93
C ALA A 80 5.67 13.47 -6.79
N THR A 81 6.68 14.19 -6.29
CA THR A 81 7.32 15.31 -7.00
C THR A 81 8.00 14.85 -8.30
N LEU A 82 8.71 13.72 -8.25
CA LEU A 82 9.34 13.16 -9.44
C LEU A 82 8.28 12.68 -10.44
N GLU A 83 7.26 11.95 -9.98
CA GLU A 83 6.19 11.46 -10.87
C GLU A 83 5.41 12.59 -11.53
N GLU A 84 5.17 13.71 -10.83
CA GLU A 84 4.55 14.91 -11.38
C GLU A 84 5.40 15.54 -12.49
N GLN A 85 6.72 15.65 -12.29
CA GLN A 85 7.64 16.17 -13.32
C GLN A 85 7.69 15.25 -14.54
N LEU A 86 7.64 13.94 -14.33
CA LEU A 86 7.70 12.95 -15.40
C LEU A 86 6.35 12.79 -16.11
N ALA A 87 5.21 13.07 -15.47
CA ALA A 87 3.87 12.86 -16.02
C ALA A 87 3.61 13.51 -17.40
N PRO A 88 4.04 14.76 -17.69
CA PRO A 88 3.82 15.37 -19.00
C PRO A 88 4.88 14.99 -20.06
N MET A 89 5.95 14.29 -19.69
CA MET A 89 7.06 13.96 -20.60
C MET A 89 6.71 12.77 -21.51
N SER A 90 7.33 12.70 -22.70
CA SER A 90 7.23 11.51 -23.55
C SER A 90 7.95 10.30 -22.92
N GLU A 91 7.63 9.08 -23.35
CA GLU A 91 8.30 7.88 -22.81
C GLU A 91 9.83 7.92 -23.01
N ALA A 92 10.29 8.46 -24.14
CA ALA A 92 11.71 8.62 -24.43
C ALA A 92 12.38 9.63 -23.48
N ASP A 93 11.71 10.77 -23.23
CA ASP A 93 12.22 11.82 -22.34
C ASP A 93 12.19 11.35 -20.87
N ARG A 94 11.14 10.65 -20.45
CA ARG A 94 11.05 10.02 -19.12
C ARG A 94 12.22 9.07 -18.90
N ALA A 95 12.50 8.19 -19.87
CA ALA A 95 13.58 7.23 -19.77
C ALA A 95 14.97 7.91 -19.69
N ALA A 96 15.16 8.99 -20.44
CA ALA A 96 16.38 9.79 -20.38
C ALA A 96 16.55 10.48 -19.01
N ALA A 97 15.50 11.14 -18.51
CA ALA A 97 15.52 11.83 -17.21
C ALA A 97 15.78 10.87 -16.05
N LEU A 98 15.10 9.71 -16.03
CA LEU A 98 15.31 8.67 -15.01
C LEU A 98 16.74 8.11 -15.04
N LYS A 99 17.31 7.92 -16.24
CA LYS A 99 18.68 7.46 -16.40
C LYS A 99 19.69 8.49 -15.88
N GLU A 100 19.44 9.77 -16.10
CA GLU A 100 20.30 10.86 -15.62
C GLU A 100 20.25 10.99 -14.09
N LEU A 101 19.04 10.89 -13.52
CA LEU A 101 18.82 10.93 -12.07
C LEU A 101 19.30 9.66 -11.34
N GLY A 102 19.66 8.59 -12.07
CA GLY A 102 19.98 7.28 -11.49
C GLY A 102 18.78 6.64 -10.77
N ALA A 103 17.56 7.07 -11.09
CA ALA A 103 16.33 6.67 -10.45
C ALA A 103 15.59 5.61 -11.27
N ARG A 104 14.68 4.89 -10.62
CA ARG A 104 13.66 4.10 -11.31
C ARG A 104 12.30 4.70 -10.96
N SER A 105 11.46 4.93 -11.97
CA SER A 105 10.05 5.25 -11.74
C SER A 105 9.33 3.98 -11.29
N THR A 106 8.27 4.16 -10.51
CA THR A 106 7.56 3.09 -9.81
C THR A 106 6.45 2.47 -10.64
#